data_AF-A0A661C3L4-F1
#
_entry.id   AF-A0A661C3L4-F1
#
_cell.length_a   1.000
_cell.length_b   1.000
_cell.length_c   1.000
_cell.angle_alpha   90.00
_cell.angle_beta   90.00
_cell.angle_gamma   90.00
#
_symmetry.space_group_name_H-M   'P 1'
#
loop_
_entity.id
_entity.type
_entity.pdbx_description
1 polymer ?
#
loop_
_entity_poly.entity_id
_entity_poly.type
_entity_poly.pdbx_seq_one_letter_code
_entity_poly.pdbx_strand_id
1 'polypeptide(L)'
;MHVLLNQYIDPSFWPDNQISAGTMQYKKWVSGVLGAIVASGGILIAFIAYYPFKLRERWAWNCITVAVMFWFFVDSSCSLYYNVPINAVVNLFTLVLFVLPLFFTRKYFYGDETT
;
A
#
# COMPACT_ATOMS: atom_id res chain seq x y z
N MET A 1 6.19 9.71 11.38
CA MET A 1 6.02 9.99 9.93
C MET A 1 6.81 11.25 9.61
N HIS A 2 7.66 11.20 8.58
CA HIS A 2 8.62 12.25 8.23
C HIS A 2 7.95 13.64 8.09
N VAL A 3 8.64 14.68 8.54
CA VAL A 3 8.28 16.11 8.38
C VAL A 3 7.88 16.44 6.93
N LEU A 4 8.44 15.70 5.96
CA LEU A 4 8.27 15.92 4.52
C LEU A 4 6.91 15.50 3.93
N LEU A 5 6.15 14.58 4.53
CA LEU A 5 4.81 14.24 4.02
C LEU A 5 3.73 15.14 4.63
N ASN A 6 3.91 15.50 5.90
CA ASN A 6 3.00 16.40 6.60
C ASN A 6 2.86 17.75 5.89
N GLN A 7 3.94 18.29 5.31
CA GLN A 7 3.88 19.55 4.57
C GLN A 7 2.94 19.52 3.34
N TYR A 8 2.67 18.33 2.77
CA TYR A 8 1.78 18.16 1.62
C TYR A 8 0.39 17.65 2.02
N ILE A 9 0.27 16.96 3.16
CA ILE A 9 -1.01 16.43 3.66
C ILE A 9 -1.74 17.48 4.51
N ASP A 10 -1.03 18.09 5.46
CA ASP A 10 -1.62 18.95 6.50
C ASP A 10 -2.41 20.13 5.94
N PRO A 11 -1.97 20.83 4.86
CA PRO A 11 -2.75 21.92 4.28
C PRO A 11 -4.15 21.52 3.78
N SER A 12 -4.37 20.24 3.47
CA SER A 12 -5.67 19.73 3.01
C SER A 12 -6.70 19.65 4.15
N PHE A 13 -6.24 19.58 5.40
CA PHE A 13 -7.08 19.44 6.60
C PHE A 13 -6.98 20.63 7.56
N TRP A 14 -5.84 21.33 7.57
CA TRP A 14 -5.55 22.51 8.38
C TRP A 14 -4.90 23.60 7.50
N PRO A 15 -5.67 24.30 6.66
CA PRO A 15 -5.13 25.30 5.71
C PRO A 15 -4.35 26.42 6.40
N ASP A 16 -4.77 26.81 7.59
CA ASP A 16 -4.14 27.87 8.39
C ASP A 16 -2.97 27.37 9.24
N ASN A 17 -2.56 26.09 9.08
CA ASN A 17 -1.54 25.39 9.87
C ASN A 17 -1.76 25.41 11.39
N GLN A 18 -2.98 25.71 11.84
CA GLN A 18 -3.34 25.66 13.26
C GLN A 18 -3.75 24.24 13.65
N ILE A 19 -2.77 23.44 14.07
CA ILE A 19 -2.99 22.09 14.56
C ILE A 19 -2.95 22.10 16.09
N SER A 20 -4.07 21.74 16.73
CA SER A 20 -4.14 21.64 18.19
C SER A 20 -3.20 20.56 18.74
N ALA A 21 -2.79 20.69 20.01
CA ALA A 21 -1.97 19.68 20.67
C ALA A 21 -2.66 18.30 20.70
N GLY A 22 -3.98 18.26 20.93
CA GLY A 22 -4.76 17.02 20.91
C GLY A 22 -4.80 16.38 19.52
N THR A 23 -4.98 17.18 18.47
CA THR A 23 -4.93 16.72 17.07
C THR A 23 -3.56 16.14 16.73
N MET A 24 -2.48 16.77 17.18
CA MET A 24 -1.12 16.26 16.97
C MET A 24 -0.89 14.90 17.64
N GLN A 25 -1.40 14.72 18.87
CA GLN A 25 -1.32 13.42 19.56
C GLN A 25 -2.14 12.35 18.82
N TYR A 26 -3.36 12.69 18.39
CA TYR A 26 -4.20 11.80 17.59
C TYR A 26 -3.51 11.39 16.27
N LYS A 27 -2.94 12.33 15.52
CA LYS A 27 -2.20 12.04 14.27
C LYS A 27 -1.05 11.07 14.50
N LYS A 28 -0.28 11.26 15.58
CA LYS A 28 0.82 10.34 15.94
C LYS A 28 0.31 8.94 16.26
N TRP A 29 -0.75 8.83 17.05
CA TRP A 29 -1.36 7.56 17.40
C TRP A 29 -1.92 6.83 16.15
N VAL A 30 -2.72 7.52 15.34
CA VAL A 30 -3.27 6.96 14.08
C VAL A 30 -2.15 6.52 13.16
N SER A 31 -1.09 7.33 13.00
CA SER A 31 0.07 6.96 12.17
C SER A 31 0.77 5.71 12.69
N GLY A 32 0.87 5.53 14.01
CA GLY A 32 1.44 4.33 14.62
C GLY A 32 0.60 3.08 14.35
N VAL A 33 -0.72 3.18 14.54
CA VAL A 33 -1.66 2.07 14.29
C VAL A 33 -1.68 1.70 12.81
N LEU A 34 -1.78 2.69 11.91
CA LEU A 34 -1.73 2.45 10.46
C LEU A 34 -0.38 1.84 10.05
N GLY A 35 0.73 2.34 10.59
CA GLY A 35 2.05 1.80 10.34
C GLY A 35 2.18 0.33 10.74
N ALA A 36 1.58 -0.07 11.87
CA ALA A 36 1.56 -1.46 12.29
C ALA A 36 0.79 -2.35 11.29
N ILE A 37 -0.38 -1.91 10.82
CA ILE A 37 -1.17 -2.66 9.82
C ILE A 37 -0.43 -2.79 8.49
N VAL A 38 0.19 -1.70 8.00
CA VAL A 38 1.00 -1.72 6.76
C VAL A 38 2.19 -2.67 6.90
N ALA A 39 2.90 -2.62 8.03
CA ALA A 39 4.02 -3.52 8.31
C ALA A 39 3.57 -4.99 8.36
N SER A 40 2.46 -5.29 9.04
CA SER A 40 1.88 -6.63 9.09
C SER A 40 1.49 -7.15 7.70
N GLY A 41 0.90 -6.29 6.85
CA GLY A 41 0.59 -6.64 5.46
C GLY A 41 1.84 -6.96 4.65
N GLY A 42 2.91 -6.16 4.79
CA GLY A 42 4.20 -6.42 4.16
C GLY A 42 4.83 -7.75 4.62
N ILE A 43 4.77 -8.05 5.91
CA ILE A 43 5.25 -9.33 6.47
C ILE A 43 4.45 -10.50 5.91
N LEU A 44 3.13 -10.39 5.82
CA LEU A 44 2.27 -11.42 5.24
C LEU A 44 2.64 -11.68 3.77
N ILE A 45 2.77 -10.62 2.97
CA ILE A 45 3.19 -10.73 1.57
C ILE A 45 4.57 -11.37 1.47
N ALA A 46 5.51 -11.04 2.37
CA ALA A 46 6.84 -11.64 2.39
C ALA A 46 6.78 -13.16 2.65
N PHE A 47 5.96 -13.62 3.59
CA PHE A 47 5.79 -15.06 3.83
C PHE A 47 5.13 -15.77 2.65
N ILE A 48 4.10 -15.17 2.04
CA ILE A 48 3.45 -15.72 0.84
C ILE A 48 4.45 -15.77 -0.33
N ALA A 49 5.28 -14.72 -0.50
CA ALA A 49 6.31 -14.66 -1.52
C ALA A 49 7.41 -15.73 -1.31
N TYR A 50 7.81 -15.96 -0.05
CA TYR A 50 8.91 -16.87 0.27
C TYR A 50 8.53 -18.34 0.12
N TYR A 51 7.29 -18.72 0.49
CA TYR A 51 6.84 -20.11 0.47
C TYR A 51 5.92 -20.42 -0.74
N PRO A 52 4.60 -20.15 -0.72
CA PRO A 52 3.70 -20.66 -1.74
C PRO A 52 3.90 -20.00 -3.11
N PHE A 53 4.34 -18.73 -3.17
CA PHE A 53 4.67 -18.08 -4.43
C PHE A 53 5.91 -18.72 -5.08
N LYS A 54 6.93 -19.07 -4.29
CA LYS A 54 8.11 -19.80 -4.76
C LYS A 54 7.75 -21.21 -5.26
N LEU A 55 6.77 -21.85 -4.63
CA LEU A 55 6.19 -23.14 -5.05
C LEU A 55 5.25 -23.01 -6.27
N ARG A 56 5.07 -21.80 -6.80
CA ARG A 56 4.21 -21.49 -7.96
C ARG A 56 2.74 -21.82 -7.73
N GLU A 57 2.29 -21.78 -6.49
CA GLU A 57 0.88 -22.01 -6.17
C GLU A 57 0.05 -20.84 -6.70
N ARG A 58 -0.93 -21.13 -7.58
CA ARG A 58 -1.75 -20.11 -8.25
C ARG A 58 -2.45 -19.17 -7.28
N TRP A 59 -2.91 -19.69 -6.14
CA TRP A 59 -3.59 -18.89 -5.13
C TRP A 59 -2.66 -17.84 -4.51
N ALA A 60 -1.36 -18.09 -4.40
CA ALA A 60 -0.40 -17.14 -3.85
C ALA A 60 -0.26 -15.91 -4.76
N TRP A 61 -0.18 -16.13 -6.08
CA TRP A 61 -0.18 -15.04 -7.05
C TRP A 61 -1.49 -14.24 -6.99
N ASN A 62 -2.63 -14.92 -6.93
CA ASN A 62 -3.94 -14.27 -6.81
C ASN A 62 -4.07 -13.48 -5.50
N CYS A 63 -3.60 -14.04 -4.39
CA CYS A 63 -3.69 -13.42 -3.07
C CYS A 63 -2.91 -12.10 -3.04
N ILE A 64 -1.64 -12.11 -3.48
CA ILE A 64 -0.84 -10.88 -3.53
C ILE A 64 -1.47 -9.87 -4.50
N THR A 65 -1.89 -10.31 -5.69
CA THR A 65 -2.48 -9.43 -6.71
C THR A 65 -3.75 -8.77 -6.21
N VAL A 66 -4.71 -9.54 -5.69
CA VAL A 66 -5.98 -9.01 -5.20
C VAL A 66 -5.76 -8.09 -4.00
N ALA A 67 -4.90 -8.47 -3.05
CA ALA A 67 -4.62 -7.65 -1.88
C ALA A 67 -3.99 -6.30 -2.25
N VAL A 68 -2.97 -6.30 -3.12
CA VAL A 68 -2.30 -5.08 -3.59
C VAL A 68 -3.25 -4.19 -4.39
N MET A 69 -4.03 -4.76 -5.32
CA MET A 69 -4.98 -4.00 -6.12
C MET A 69 -6.10 -3.40 -5.27
N PHE A 70 -6.66 -4.18 -4.35
CA PHE A 70 -7.69 -3.69 -3.43
C PHE A 70 -7.17 -2.55 -2.55
N TRP A 71 -5.98 -2.74 -1.93
CA TRP A 71 -5.35 -1.69 -1.14
C TRP A 71 -5.13 -0.41 -1.95
N PHE A 72 -4.54 -0.51 -3.15
CA PHE A 72 -4.27 0.64 -4.00
C PHE A 72 -5.55 1.42 -4.35
N PHE A 73 -6.61 0.73 -4.77
CA PHE A 73 -7.86 1.41 -5.15
C PHE A 73 -8.51 2.09 -3.96
N VAL A 74 -8.66 1.38 -2.84
CA VAL A 74 -9.31 1.95 -1.65
C VAL A 74 -8.51 3.14 -1.10
N ASP A 75 -7.21 2.97 -0.89
CA ASP A 75 -6.37 4.02 -0.29
C ASP A 75 -6.24 5.25 -1.21
N SER A 76 -6.07 5.04 -2.52
CA SER A 76 -5.98 6.13 -3.48
C SER A 76 -7.30 6.85 -3.69
N SER A 77 -8.43 6.14 -3.71
CA SER A 77 -9.76 6.76 -3.79
C SER A 77 -10.03 7.63 -2.56
N CYS A 78 -9.72 7.15 -1.35
CA CYS A 78 -9.81 7.96 -0.13
C CYS A 78 -8.91 9.20 -0.21
N SER A 79 -7.67 9.03 -0.67
CA SER A 79 -6.71 10.13 -0.79
C SER A 79 -7.19 11.23 -1.72
N LEU A 80 -7.71 10.86 -2.88
CA LEU A 80 -8.25 11.82 -3.85
C LEU A 80 -9.52 12.49 -3.31
N TYR A 81 -10.41 11.73 -2.65
CA TYR A 81 -11.62 12.27 -2.04
C TYR A 81 -11.33 13.35 -1.00
N TYR A 82 -10.29 13.17 -0.18
CA TYR A 82 -9.86 14.15 0.83
C TYR A 82 -8.85 15.20 0.31
N ASN A 83 -8.67 15.33 -1.01
CA ASN A 83 -7.75 16.28 -1.64
C ASN A 83 -6.27 16.11 -1.25
N VAL A 84 -5.83 14.86 -1.03
CA VAL A 84 -4.44 14.50 -0.70
C VAL A 84 -3.78 13.77 -1.88
N PRO A 85 -3.51 14.44 -3.02
CA PRO A 85 -3.04 13.78 -4.23
C PRO A 85 -1.63 13.19 -4.10
N ILE A 86 -0.80 13.76 -3.21
CA ILE A 86 0.55 13.26 -2.96
C ILE A 86 0.53 11.79 -2.49
N ASN A 87 -0.47 11.41 -1.69
CA ASN A 87 -0.59 10.04 -1.21
C ASN A 87 -0.95 9.08 -2.35
N ALA A 88 -1.85 9.48 -3.26
CA ALA A 88 -2.16 8.70 -4.45
C ALA A 88 -0.94 8.52 -5.38
N VAL A 89 -0.06 9.53 -5.50
CA VAL A 89 1.19 9.42 -6.27
C VAL A 89 2.15 8.42 -5.64
N VAL A 90 2.33 8.47 -4.32
CA VAL A 90 3.15 7.50 -3.58
C VAL A 90 2.59 6.08 -3.75
N ASN A 91 1.27 5.92 -3.61
CA ASN A 91 0.60 4.63 -3.81
C ASN A 91 0.78 4.09 -5.22
N LEU A 92 0.72 4.94 -6.25
CA LEU A 92 0.94 4.54 -7.63
C LEU A 92 2.38 4.05 -7.84
N PHE A 93 3.36 4.73 -7.27
CA PHE A 93 4.75 4.28 -7.29
C PHE A 93 4.90 2.90 -6.60
N THR A 94 4.31 2.73 -5.42
CA THR A 94 4.31 1.44 -4.70
C THR A 94 3.60 0.34 -5.49
N LEU A 95 2.48 0.65 -6.14
CA LEU A 95 1.75 -0.30 -6.99
C LEU A 95 2.65 -0.82 -8.11
N VAL A 96 3.38 0.06 -8.80
CA VAL A 96 4.30 -0.32 -9.88
C VAL A 96 5.37 -1.30 -9.37
N LEU A 97 5.91 -1.06 -8.17
CA LEU A 97 6.90 -1.97 -7.56
C LEU A 97 6.35 -3.38 -7.30
N PHE A 98 5.07 -3.52 -6.97
CA PHE A 98 4.44 -4.83 -6.77
C PHE A 98 3.95 -5.46 -8.09
N VAL A 99 3.30 -4.68 -8.95
CA VAL A 99 2.65 -5.19 -10.16
C VAL A 99 3.67 -5.61 -11.23
N LEU A 100 4.79 -4.90 -11.36
CA LEU A 100 5.83 -5.29 -12.34
C LEU A 100 6.32 -6.74 -12.13
N PRO A 101 6.83 -7.15 -10.94
CA PRO A 101 7.27 -8.52 -10.74
C PRO A 101 6.11 -9.52 -10.85
N LEU A 102 4.90 -9.19 -10.38
CA LEU A 102 3.72 -10.06 -10.52
C LEU A 102 3.37 -10.30 -11.99
N PHE A 103 3.41 -9.25 -12.82
CA PHE A 103 3.11 -9.34 -14.24
C PHE A 103 4.11 -10.26 -14.96
N PHE A 104 5.42 -10.04 -14.75
CA PHE A 104 6.46 -10.85 -15.39
C PHE A 104 6.48 -12.31 -14.90
N THR A 105 6.06 -12.55 -13.67
CA THR A 105 6.02 -13.90 -13.09
C THR A 105 4.74 -14.67 -13.41
N ARG A 106 3.66 -14.00 -13.86
CA ARG A 106 2.34 -14.61 -14.14
C ARG A 106 2.42 -15.89 -14.98
N LYS A 107 3.29 -15.90 -16.00
CA LYS A 107 3.48 -17.06 -16.88
C LYS A 107 3.95 -18.34 -16.16
N TYR A 108 4.64 -18.22 -15.02
CA TYR A 108 5.09 -19.38 -14.25
C TYR A 108 3.99 -20.00 -13.39
N PHE A 109 2.89 -19.29 -13.17
CA PHE A 109 1.73 -19.77 -12.42
C PHE A 109 0.60 -20.27 -13.34
N TYR A 110 0.53 -19.72 -14.56
CA TYR A 110 -0.57 -19.94 -15.50
C TYR A 110 -0.13 -20.43 -16.90
N GLY A 111 1.14 -20.81 -17.06
CA GLY A 111 1.59 -21.49 -18.28
C GLY A 111 1.06 -22.91 -18.34
N ASP A 112 0.64 -23.36 -19.52
CA ASP A 112 0.12 -24.71 -19.75
C ASP A 112 1.19 -25.78 -19.52
N GLU A 113 0.82 -26.87 -18.85
CA GLU A 113 1.60 -28.11 -18.76
C GLU A 113 1.53 -28.85 -20.11
N THR A 114 2.09 -28.28 -21.16
CA THR A 114 2.22 -28.97 -22.45
C THR A 114 3.59 -28.69 -23.08
N THR A 115 4.60 -29.37 -22.54
CA THR A 115 5.79 -29.88 -23.27
C THR A 115 6.43 -30.97 -22.43
#